data_AF-A0A8C5ZRN5-F1
#
_entry.id   AF-A0A8C5ZRN5-F1
#
_cell.length_a   1.000
_cell.length_b   1.000
_cell.length_c   1.000
_cell.angle_alpha   90.00
_cell.angle_beta   90.00
_cell.angle_gamma   90.00
#
_symmetry.space_group_name_H-M   'P 1'
#
loop_
_entity.id
_entity.type
_entity.pdbx_description
1 polymer ?
#
loop_
_entity_poly.entity_id
_entity_poly.type
_entity_poly.pdbx_seq_one_letter_code
_entity_poly.pdbx_strand_id
1 'polypeptide(L)'
;MLYPSIEVQAPPGIPIGYVIQNWHPCLPKFTIQNEKREDVLKITGPCVVCSCCSDVDFEIKSLDEESLVGKISKHWTGFLREAFTDADNFGIQFPLDLDVKMKAVMLGACFLIDFMFFERNQE
;
A
#
# COMPACT_ATOMS: atom_id res chain seq x y z
N MET A 1 11.26 -16.15 -8.78
CA MET A 1 11.46 -14.84 -8.14
C MET A 1 10.24 -14.61 -7.27
N LEU A 2 10.38 -14.67 -5.95
CA LEU A 2 9.25 -14.43 -5.04
C LEU A 2 9.10 -12.91 -4.91
N TYR A 3 7.96 -12.37 -5.32
CA TYR A 3 7.65 -10.96 -5.07
C TYR A 3 7.32 -10.78 -3.58
N PRO A 4 7.69 -9.64 -2.97
CA PRO A 4 7.30 -9.32 -1.60
C PRO A 4 5.80 -9.46 -1.37
N SER A 5 5.44 -10.00 -0.23
CA SER A 5 4.06 -10.14 0.22
C SER A 5 3.97 -10.01 1.74
N ILE A 6 2.87 -9.48 2.24
CA ILE A 6 2.53 -9.48 3.66
C ILE A 6 1.30 -10.36 3.88
N GLU A 7 1.38 -11.20 4.91
CA GLU A 7 0.23 -11.90 5.47
C GLU A 7 -0.24 -11.13 6.72
N VAL A 8 -1.52 -10.80 6.77
CA VAL A 8 -2.12 -10.13 7.92
C VAL A 8 -2.90 -11.16 8.72
N GLN A 9 -2.62 -11.25 10.01
CA GLN A 9 -3.23 -12.21 10.92
C GLN A 9 -3.96 -11.50 12.06
N ALA A 10 -5.13 -12.03 12.44
CA ALA A 10 -5.85 -11.62 13.64
C ALA A 10 -6.83 -12.72 14.10
N PRO A 11 -6.62 -13.36 15.27
CA PRO A 11 -5.44 -13.31 16.15
C PRO A 11 -4.18 -13.92 15.48
N PRO A 12 -3.00 -13.86 16.13
CA PRO A 12 -1.79 -14.51 15.62
C PRO A 12 -2.03 -15.99 15.29
N GLY A 13 -1.57 -16.43 14.13
CA GLY A 13 -1.80 -17.76 13.57
C GLY A 13 -3.07 -17.93 12.74
N ILE A 14 -3.95 -16.91 12.68
CA ILE A 14 -5.16 -16.94 11.86
C ILE A 14 -5.07 -15.85 10.78
N PRO A 15 -4.82 -16.19 9.50
CA PRO A 15 -4.77 -15.22 8.43
C PRO A 15 -6.14 -14.63 8.14
N ILE A 16 -6.19 -13.31 8.00
CA ILE A 16 -7.39 -12.56 7.61
C ILE A 16 -7.28 -11.96 6.21
N GLY A 17 -6.09 -11.99 5.61
CA GLY A 17 -5.85 -11.62 4.22
C GLY A 17 -4.38 -11.40 3.91
N TYR A 18 -4.12 -11.02 2.67
CA TYR A 18 -2.77 -10.94 2.11
C TYR A 18 -2.63 -9.70 1.23
N VAL A 19 -1.42 -9.18 1.17
CA VAL A 19 -1.01 -8.14 0.22
C VAL A 19 0.12 -8.71 -0.61
N ILE A 20 -0.02 -8.68 -1.93
CA ILE A 20 0.95 -9.25 -2.87
C ILE A 20 1.43 -8.14 -3.79
N GLN A 21 2.74 -7.96 -3.90
CA GLN A 21 3.31 -7.12 -4.94
C GLN A 21 3.25 -7.84 -6.30
N ASN A 22 2.67 -7.18 -7.30
CA ASN A 22 2.64 -7.65 -8.67
C ASN A 22 3.79 -7.02 -9.46
N TRP A 23 4.39 -7.80 -10.35
CA TRP A 23 5.37 -7.25 -11.29
C TRP A 23 4.69 -6.39 -12.34
N HIS A 24 5.28 -5.22 -12.58
CA HIS A 24 4.90 -4.35 -13.66
C HIS A 24 6.13 -3.50 -14.04
N PRO A 25 6.36 -3.23 -15.34
CA PRO A 25 7.61 -2.63 -15.80
C PRO A 25 7.87 -1.21 -15.26
N CYS A 26 6.82 -0.42 -14.99
CA CYS A 26 6.97 1.01 -14.63
C CYS A 26 6.16 1.45 -13.41
N LEU A 27 5.24 0.63 -12.91
CA LEU A 27 4.28 1.05 -11.90
C LEU A 27 4.31 0.08 -10.73
N PRO A 28 4.26 0.56 -9.49
CA PRO A 28 4.04 -0.31 -8.35
C PRO A 28 2.58 -0.78 -8.37
N LYS A 29 2.38 -2.09 -8.52
CA LYS A 29 1.06 -2.72 -8.48
C LYS A 29 0.98 -3.71 -7.34
N PHE A 30 -0.15 -3.73 -6.63
CA PHE A 30 -0.42 -4.68 -5.57
C PHE A 30 -1.82 -5.28 -5.70
N THR A 31 -1.97 -6.51 -5.24
CA THR A 31 -3.26 -7.18 -5.09
C THR A 31 -3.55 -7.40 -3.62
N ILE A 32 -4.78 -7.10 -3.23
CA ILE A 32 -5.31 -7.34 -1.89
C ILE A 32 -6.18 -8.58 -1.96
N GLN A 33 -5.89 -9.54 -1.11
CA GLN A 33 -6.64 -10.80 -1.04
C GLN A 33 -7.27 -11.00 0.33
N ASN A 34 -8.41 -11.69 0.34
CA ASN A 34 -9.07 -12.13 1.57
C ASN A 34 -8.38 -13.37 2.17
N GLU A 35 -8.92 -13.90 3.28
CA GLU A 35 -8.39 -15.08 3.96
C GLU A 35 -8.33 -16.33 3.07
N LYS A 36 -9.15 -16.39 2.02
CA LYS A 36 -9.22 -17.49 1.05
C LYS A 36 -8.28 -17.30 -0.14
N ARG A 37 -7.47 -16.23 -0.15
CA ARG A 37 -6.62 -15.82 -1.29
C ARG A 37 -7.43 -15.43 -2.54
N GLU A 38 -8.67 -14.98 -2.36
CA GLU A 38 -9.47 -14.41 -3.43
C GLU A 38 -9.15 -12.91 -3.51
N ASP A 39 -8.93 -12.41 -4.74
CA ASP A 39 -8.66 -11.00 -4.97
C ASP A 39 -9.88 -10.16 -4.61
N VAL A 40 -9.68 -9.07 -3.86
CA VAL A 40 -10.74 -8.15 -3.42
C VAL A 40 -10.55 -6.76 -4.00
N LEU A 41 -9.33 -6.23 -3.98
CA LEU A 41 -8.98 -4.90 -4.45
C LEU A 41 -7.59 -4.90 -5.08
N LYS A 42 -7.32 -3.86 -5.87
CA LYS A 42 -5.99 -3.60 -6.45
C LYS A 42 -5.48 -2.25 -5.99
N ILE A 43 -4.17 -2.13 -5.86
CA ILE A 43 -3.51 -0.86 -5.56
C ILE A 43 -2.53 -0.53 -6.69
N THR A 44 -2.57 0.69 -7.19
CA THR A 44 -1.65 1.20 -8.21
C THR A 44 -1.04 2.50 -7.72
N GLY A 45 0.27 2.52 -7.55
CA GLY A 45 0.99 3.75 -7.24
C GLY A 45 1.52 4.47 -8.49
N PRO A 46 2.10 5.66 -8.30
CA PRO A 46 2.59 6.47 -9.39
C PRO A 46 3.88 5.87 -9.97
N CYS A 47 4.22 6.29 -11.17
CA CYS A 47 5.48 5.93 -11.79
C CYS A 47 6.64 6.50 -10.96
N VAL A 48 7.36 5.63 -10.25
CA VAL A 48 8.45 6.00 -9.33
C VAL A 48 9.58 6.75 -10.05
N VAL A 49 9.78 6.48 -11.35
CA VAL A 49 10.78 7.17 -12.19
C VAL A 49 10.42 8.63 -12.50
N CYS A 50 9.18 9.05 -12.21
CA CYS A 50 8.61 10.33 -12.66
C CYS A 50 8.17 11.26 -11.53
N SER A 51 8.34 10.87 -10.26
CA SER A 51 7.81 11.62 -9.11
C SER A 51 8.91 11.89 -8.09
N CYS A 52 9.61 13.03 -8.21
CA CYS A 52 10.26 13.63 -7.05
C CYS A 52 9.35 14.72 -6.51
N CYS A 53 9.44 14.93 -5.21
CA CYS A 53 9.11 16.22 -4.62
C CYS A 53 7.60 16.54 -4.65
N SER A 54 6.75 15.59 -4.25
CA SER A 54 5.32 15.80 -3.98
C SER A 54 4.74 14.67 -3.12
N ASP A 55 3.53 14.88 -2.59
CA ASP A 55 2.72 13.82 -1.97
C ASP A 55 2.59 12.64 -2.95
N VAL A 56 2.71 11.42 -2.42
CA VAL A 56 2.66 10.20 -3.24
C VAL A 56 1.35 9.48 -2.95
N ASP A 57 0.49 9.40 -3.97
CA ASP A 57 -0.81 8.74 -3.88
C ASP A 57 -0.78 7.37 -4.56
N PHE A 58 -1.11 6.34 -3.79
CA PHE A 58 -1.38 4.99 -4.26
C PHE A 58 -2.90 4.78 -4.35
N GLU A 59 -3.43 4.66 -5.56
CA GLU A 59 -4.85 4.51 -5.83
C GLU A 59 -5.32 3.09 -5.49
N ILE A 60 -6.38 2.98 -4.68
CA ILE A 60 -7.06 1.72 -4.42
C ILE A 60 -8.23 1.61 -5.40
N LYS A 61 -8.29 0.51 -6.15
CA LYS A 61 -9.26 0.27 -7.24
C LYS A 61 -10.00 -1.05 -7.09
N SER A 62 -11.14 -1.12 -7.76
CA SER A 62 -11.85 -2.37 -8.04
C SER A 62 -10.99 -3.36 -8.83
N LEU A 63 -11.43 -4.62 -8.89
CA LEU A 63 -10.68 -5.71 -9.55
C LEU A 63 -10.50 -5.51 -11.06
N ASP A 64 -11.46 -4.86 -11.71
CA ASP A 64 -11.41 -4.44 -13.11
C ASP A 64 -10.53 -3.19 -13.33
N GLU A 65 -10.01 -2.58 -12.27
CA GLU A 65 -9.22 -1.34 -12.29
C GLU A 65 -9.99 -0.10 -12.81
N GLU A 66 -11.32 -0.18 -12.96
CA GLU A 66 -12.14 0.92 -13.51
C GLU A 66 -12.59 1.93 -12.45
N SER A 67 -12.89 1.46 -11.24
CA SER A 67 -13.43 2.30 -10.15
C SER A 67 -12.37 2.63 -9.11
N LEU A 68 -12.18 3.91 -8.83
CA LEU A 68 -11.37 4.39 -7.70
C LEU A 68 -12.19 4.28 -6.42
N VAL A 69 -11.75 3.45 -5.47
CA VAL A 69 -12.46 3.21 -4.20
C VAL A 69 -11.82 3.92 -3.01
N GLY A 70 -10.57 4.36 -3.15
CA GLY A 70 -9.81 4.95 -2.07
C GLY A 70 -8.36 5.22 -2.46
N LYS A 71 -7.53 5.54 -1.47
CA LYS A 71 -6.10 5.77 -1.67
C LYS A 71 -5.28 5.58 -0.39
N ILE A 72 -4.00 5.28 -0.57
CA ILE A 72 -2.96 5.39 0.46
C ILE A 72 -2.08 6.57 0.06
N SER A 73 -1.95 7.57 0.91
CA SER A 73 -1.22 8.81 0.63
C SER A 73 -0.03 8.94 1.56
N LYS A 74 1.18 9.11 1.02
CA LYS A 74 2.34 9.59 1.78
C LYS A 74 2.39 11.11 1.65
N HIS A 75 2.23 11.82 2.76
CA HIS A 75 2.34 13.27 2.77
C HIS A 75 3.81 13.72 2.80
N TRP A 76 4.17 14.61 1.88
CA TRP A 76 5.50 15.19 1.85
C TRP A 76 5.60 16.32 2.89
N THR A 77 6.49 16.16 3.86
CA THR A 77 6.71 17.14 4.93
C THR A 77 7.68 18.28 4.56
N GLY A 78 8.12 18.36 3.30
CA GLY A 78 9.00 19.40 2.76
C GLY A 78 10.51 19.21 3.04
N PHE A 79 11.32 20.10 2.47
CA PHE A 79 12.80 20.03 2.40
C PHE A 79 13.57 20.22 3.73
N LEU A 80 12.89 20.47 4.86
CA LEU A 80 13.53 20.92 6.12
C LEU A 80 13.28 20.01 7.34
N ARG A 81 12.67 18.83 7.16
CA ARG A 81 12.43 17.90 8.29
C ARG A 81 12.85 16.44 8.09
N GLU A 82 13.31 16.08 6.89
CA GLU A 82 13.96 14.77 6.66
C GLU A 82 15.26 14.61 7.47
N ALA A 83 15.85 15.71 7.96
CA ALA A 83 17.05 15.66 8.79
C ALA A 83 16.80 15.49 10.31
N PHE A 84 15.55 15.61 10.81
CA PHE A 84 15.30 15.68 12.27
C PHE A 84 14.08 14.90 12.81
N THR A 85 13.20 14.35 11.98
CA THR A 85 12.16 13.41 12.46
C THR A 85 11.80 12.41 11.36
N ASP A 86 12.16 11.15 11.60
CA ASP A 86 12.09 9.99 10.69
C ASP A 86 10.67 9.41 10.51
N ALA A 87 9.64 10.20 10.81
CA ALA A 87 8.26 9.73 10.85
C ALA A 87 7.53 10.09 9.54
N ASP A 88 7.38 9.11 8.66
CA ASP A 88 6.54 9.23 7.48
C ASP A 88 5.05 9.30 7.84
N ASN A 89 4.35 10.30 7.33
CA ASN A 89 2.93 10.49 7.59
C ASN A 89 2.11 9.88 6.46
N PHE A 90 1.54 8.70 6.73
CA PHE A 90 0.63 8.03 5.82
C PHE A 90 -0.84 8.24 6.21
N GLY A 91 -1.67 8.49 5.19
CA GLY A 91 -3.13 8.46 5.29
C GLY A 91 -3.71 7.32 4.46
N ILE A 92 -4.74 6.64 4.97
CA ILE A 92 -5.46 5.60 4.23
C ILE A 92 -6.94 5.98 4.16
N GLN A 93 -7.47 6.00 2.94
CA GLN A 93 -8.88 6.20 2.66
C GLN A 93 -9.44 4.96 1.96
N PHE A 94 -10.53 4.41 2.49
CA PHE A 94 -11.26 3.28 1.92
C PHE A 94 -12.78 3.48 2.13
N PRO A 95 -13.64 2.71 1.43
CA PRO A 95 -15.09 2.79 1.61
C PRO A 95 -15.52 2.48 3.05
N LEU A 96 -16.58 3.15 3.51
CA LEU A 96 -17.09 2.98 4.88
C LEU A 96 -17.56 1.55 5.14
N ASP A 97 -18.21 0.96 4.14
CA ASP A 97 -18.79 -0.39 4.10
C ASP A 97 -17.77 -1.49 3.77
N LEU A 98 -16.49 -1.16 3.58
CA LEU A 98 -15.44 -2.16 3.40
C LEU A 98 -15.34 -3.06 4.64
N ASP A 99 -15.21 -4.37 4.39
CA ASP A 99 -15.06 -5.38 5.44
C ASP A 99 -13.91 -5.01 6.40
N VAL A 100 -14.15 -5.23 7.71
CA VAL A 100 -13.19 -4.84 8.76
C VAL A 100 -11.85 -5.55 8.63
N LYS A 101 -11.83 -6.81 8.16
CA LYS A 101 -10.59 -7.53 7.87
C LYS A 101 -9.85 -6.83 6.73
N MET A 102 -10.57 -6.42 5.69
CA MET A 102 -9.94 -5.76 4.54
C MET A 102 -9.36 -4.39 4.91
N LYS A 103 -9.98 -3.66 5.84
CA LYS A 103 -9.38 -2.45 6.43
C LYS A 103 -8.04 -2.75 7.13
N ALA A 104 -7.95 -3.85 7.88
CA ALA A 104 -6.69 -4.30 8.48
C ALA A 104 -5.66 -4.74 7.43
N VAL A 105 -6.10 -5.40 6.35
CA VAL A 105 -5.24 -5.77 5.24
C VAL A 105 -4.71 -4.53 4.50
N MET A 106 -5.51 -3.45 4.36
CA MET A 106 -5.03 -2.17 3.83
C MET A 106 -3.91 -1.56 4.67
N LEU A 107 -3.97 -1.69 6.01
CA LEU A 107 -2.86 -1.27 6.88
C LEU A 107 -1.60 -2.07 6.59
N GLY A 108 -1.73 -3.38 6.39
CA GLY A 108 -0.63 -4.23 5.93
C GLY A 108 -0.06 -3.77 4.57
N ALA A 109 -0.92 -3.30 3.66
CA ALA A 109 -0.48 -2.77 2.37
C ALA A 109 0.31 -1.46 2.53
N CYS A 110 -0.11 -0.59 3.44
CA CYS A 110 0.62 0.62 3.78
C CYS A 110 2.03 0.30 4.28
N PHE A 111 2.19 -0.67 5.19
CA PHE A 111 3.51 -1.10 5.66
C PHE A 111 4.36 -1.72 4.55
N LEU A 112 3.77 -2.52 3.66
CA LEU A 112 4.53 -3.08 2.53
C LEU A 112 5.01 -1.98 1.58
N ILE A 113 4.17 -0.99 1.28
CA ILE A 113 4.53 0.17 0.45
C ILE A 113 5.69 0.94 1.09
N ASP A 114 5.59 1.20 2.40
CA ASP A 114 6.61 1.91 3.17
C ASP A 114 7.98 1.22 3.09
N PHE A 115 8.00 -0.07 3.44
CA PHE A 115 9.17 -0.93 3.36
C PHE A 115 9.78 -0.99 1.95
N MET A 116 8.95 -1.08 0.91
CA MET A 116 9.43 -1.27 -0.46
C MET A 116 10.01 0.00 -1.09
N PHE A 117 9.47 1.18 -0.75
CA PHE A 117 9.77 2.43 -1.48
C PHE A 117 10.43 3.53 -0.65
N PHE A 118 10.29 3.53 0.67
CA PHE A 118 10.69 4.67 1.49
C PHE A 118 11.74 4.31 2.55
N GLU A 119 11.69 3.12 3.15
CA GLU A 119 12.72 2.69 4.12
C GLU A 119 14.11 2.43 3.49
N ARG A 120 14.20 2.20 2.17
CA ARG A 120 15.48 1.91 1.48
C ARG A 120 16.42 3.12 1.31
N ASN A 121 16.00 4.33 1.68
CA ASN A 121 16.80 5.56 1.51
C ASN A 121 17.43 6.08 2.83
N GLN A 122 17.43 5.28 3.91
CA GLN A 122 17.93 5.67 5.25
C GLN A 122 19.33 5.10 5.60
N GLU A 123 20.17 4.73 4.62
CA GLU A 123 21.60 4.41 4.85
C GLU A 123 22.53 5.55 4.45
#